data_AF-A0A9W9ZMH3-F1
#
_entry.id   AF-A0A9W9ZMH3-F1
#
_cell.length_a   1.000
_cell.length_b   1.000
_cell.length_c   1.000
_cell.angle_alpha   90.00
_cell.angle_beta   90.00
_cell.angle_gamma   90.00
#
_symmetry.space_group_name_H-M   'P 1'
#
loop_
_entity.id
_entity.type
_entity.pdbx_description
1 polymer ?
#
loop_
_entity_poly.entity_id
_entity_poly.type
_entity_poly.pdbx_seq_one_letter_code
_entity_poly.pdbx_strand_id
1 'polypeptide(L)'
;MNSKPSKLRTMTNYLCIAIAILLISHVTCTTWKQMGVTCELEDETIQICGGLGKVPVKRCRGTCQSISKILSAFPWYETICECCKSTRFTQEDISCPGGRVQKIFHAKSCSCQRCYGA
;
A
#
# COMPACT_ATOMS: atom_id res chain seq x y z
N MET A 1 -29.72 33.72 45.97
CA MET A 1 -29.51 33.51 44.51
C MET A 1 -28.64 32.28 44.34
N ASN A 2 -29.22 31.12 44.02
CA ASN A 2 -28.47 29.87 43.80
C ASN A 2 -28.97 29.21 42.52
N SER A 3 -28.41 29.63 41.39
CA SER A 3 -28.59 28.96 40.10
C SER A 3 -27.71 27.72 40.06
N LYS A 4 -28.30 26.56 40.44
CA LYS A 4 -27.66 25.25 40.20
C LYS A 4 -27.45 25.09 38.68
N PRO A 5 -26.22 24.91 38.18
CA PRO A 5 -26.02 24.60 36.78
C PRO A 5 -26.67 23.24 36.48
N SER A 6 -27.47 23.23 35.42
CA SER A 6 -28.31 22.12 34.98
C SER A 6 -27.46 20.90 34.59
N LYS A 7 -27.55 19.83 35.40
CA LYS A 7 -26.94 18.51 35.15
C LYS A 7 -27.16 17.98 33.72
N LEU A 8 -28.24 18.41 33.08
CA LEU A 8 -28.60 18.05 31.70
C LEU A 8 -27.59 18.55 30.67
N ARG A 9 -26.99 19.75 30.86
CA ARG A 9 -25.99 20.32 29.93
C ARG A 9 -24.66 19.57 30.01
N THR A 10 -24.33 19.05 31.20
CA THR A 10 -23.09 18.33 31.46
C THR A 10 -23.10 16.94 30.80
N MET A 11 -24.22 16.20 30.85
CA MET A 11 -24.34 14.89 30.20
C MET A 11 -24.26 14.96 28.68
N THR A 12 -24.86 15.96 28.05
CA THR A 12 -24.76 16.16 26.59
C THR A 12 -23.31 16.46 26.17
N ASN A 13 -22.56 17.22 26.97
CA ASN A 13 -21.15 17.49 26.70
C ASN A 13 -20.28 16.23 26.81
N TYR A 14 -20.50 15.37 27.80
CA TYR A 14 -19.76 14.09 27.90
C TYR A 14 -20.06 13.14 26.74
N LEU A 15 -21.31 13.09 26.29
CA LEU A 15 -21.69 12.29 25.12
C LEU A 15 -20.97 12.79 23.86
N CYS A 16 -20.96 14.10 23.63
CA CYS A 16 -20.25 14.71 22.50
C CYS A 16 -18.74 14.44 22.56
N ILE A 17 -18.12 14.53 23.75
CA ILE A 17 -16.70 14.22 23.94
C ILE A 17 -16.42 12.74 23.65
N ALA A 18 -17.26 11.81 24.14
CA ALA A 18 -17.10 10.38 23.89
C ALA A 18 -17.22 10.04 22.40
N ILE A 19 -18.19 10.63 21.69
CA ILE A 19 -18.35 10.47 20.24
C ILE A 19 -17.14 11.05 19.50
N ALA A 20 -16.66 12.23 19.89
CA ALA A 20 -15.48 12.84 19.29
C ALA A 20 -14.22 11.96 19.46
N ILE A 21 -14.01 11.38 20.65
CA ILE A 21 -12.89 10.47 20.91
C ILE A 21 -13.00 9.19 20.05
N LEU A 22 -14.20 8.63 19.90
CA LEU A 22 -14.43 7.45 19.05
C LEU A 22 -14.19 7.77 17.56
N LEU A 23 -14.59 8.95 17.08
CA LEU A 23 -14.33 9.36 15.70
C LEU A 23 -12.83 9.59 15.46
N ILE A 24 -12.13 10.23 16.40
CA ILE A 24 -10.68 10.47 16.30
C ILE A 24 -9.92 9.14 16.31
N SER A 25 -10.28 8.17 17.15
CA SER A 25 -9.60 6.87 17.21
C SER A 25 -9.75 6.08 15.90
N HIS A 26 -10.95 6.11 15.29
CA HIS A 26 -11.19 5.50 13.98
C HIS A 26 -10.35 6.15 12.87
N VAL A 27 -10.33 7.49 12.78
CA VAL A 27 -9.54 8.20 11.77
C VAL A 27 -8.05 7.91 11.94
N THR A 28 -7.53 8.00 13.16
CA THR A 28 -6.11 7.78 13.46
C THR A 28 -5.67 6.35 13.12
N CYS A 29 -6.51 5.34 13.40
CA CYS A 29 -6.20 3.95 13.08
C CYS A 29 -6.15 3.69 11.57
N THR A 30 -7.07 4.29 10.80
CA THR A 30 -7.09 4.15 9.33
C THR A 30 -5.91 4.84 8.66
N THR A 31 -5.52 6.02 9.15
CA THR A 31 -4.36 6.76 8.60
C THR A 31 -3.05 6.06 8.89
N TRP A 32 -2.88 5.50 10.09
CA TRP A 32 -1.68 4.69 10.42
C TRP A 32 -1.52 3.46 9.53
N LYS A 33 -2.63 2.83 9.12
CA LYS A 33 -2.63 1.69 8.17
C LYS A 33 -2.29 2.07 6.72
N GLN A 34 -2.20 3.36 6.40
CA GLN A 34 -1.79 3.82 5.06
C GLN A 34 -0.51 4.65 5.10
N MET A 35 -0.03 4.98 6.30
CA MET A 35 1.16 5.80 6.47
C MET A 35 2.39 5.06 5.92
N GLY A 36 3.09 5.70 4.99
CA GLY A 36 4.30 5.16 4.35
C GLY A 36 4.05 4.17 3.21
N VAL A 37 2.80 3.94 2.80
CA VAL A 37 2.49 3.12 1.60
C VAL A 37 2.58 3.98 0.35
N THR A 38 3.46 3.63 -0.58
CA THR A 38 3.78 4.44 -1.78
C THR A 38 3.86 3.63 -3.07
N CYS A 39 3.13 2.53 -3.17
CA CYS A 39 3.20 1.62 -4.31
C CYS A 39 2.59 2.23 -5.59
N GLU A 40 3.46 2.78 -6.44
CA GLU A 40 3.09 3.56 -7.62
C GLU A 40 3.77 3.04 -8.89
N LEU A 41 3.32 3.57 -10.03
CA LEU A 41 3.88 3.26 -11.34
C LEU A 41 5.06 4.20 -11.62
N GLU A 42 6.24 3.66 -11.89
CA GLU A 42 7.43 4.42 -12.27
C GLU A 42 7.93 4.01 -13.65
N ASP A 43 8.47 4.99 -14.38
CA ASP A 43 9.20 4.74 -15.62
C ASP A 43 10.66 4.38 -15.30
N GLU A 44 11.09 3.21 -15.76
CA GLU A 44 12.45 2.71 -15.62
C GLU A 44 13.02 2.44 -17.03
N THR A 45 14.30 2.69 -17.26
CA THR A 45 14.93 2.31 -18.52
C THR A 45 15.64 0.98 -18.37
N ILE A 46 15.24 -0.02 -19.16
CA ILE A 46 15.92 -1.32 -19.19
C ILE A 46 16.75 -1.47 -20.45
N GLN A 47 17.82 -2.26 -20.33
CA GLN A 47 18.59 -2.70 -21.48
C GLN A 47 17.91 -3.87 -22.16
N ILE A 48 17.86 -3.82 -23.49
CA ILE A 48 17.25 -4.85 -24.34
C ILE A 48 18.25 -5.32 -25.38
N CYS A 49 17.93 -6.43 -26.04
CA CYS A 49 18.73 -7.04 -27.09
C CYS A 49 20.18 -7.30 -26.66
N GLY A 50 20.39 -7.72 -25.40
CA GLY A 50 21.73 -7.97 -24.86
C GLY A 50 22.57 -6.71 -24.60
N GLY A 51 21.95 -5.55 -24.39
CA GLY A 51 22.63 -4.27 -24.12
C GLY A 51 22.73 -3.35 -25.34
N LEU A 52 22.21 -3.78 -26.49
CA LEU A 52 22.26 -3.01 -27.74
C LEU A 52 21.20 -1.90 -27.83
N GLY A 53 20.18 -1.95 -26.96
CA GLY A 53 19.12 -0.94 -26.91
C GLY A 53 18.71 -0.61 -25.49
N LYS A 54 18.07 0.55 -25.33
CA LYS A 54 17.45 1.01 -24.09
C LYS A 54 16.02 1.41 -24.37
N VAL A 55 15.08 0.91 -23.57
CA VAL A 55 13.66 1.19 -23.75
C VAL A 55 13.03 1.56 -22.40
N PRO A 56 12.18 2.60 -22.36
CA PRO A 56 11.42 2.93 -21.16
C PRO A 56 10.35 1.86 -20.91
N VAL A 57 10.32 1.35 -19.69
CA VAL A 57 9.33 0.39 -19.22
C VAL A 57 8.65 0.91 -17.98
N LYS A 58 7.35 0.61 -17.87
CA LYS A 58 6.57 0.95 -16.68
C LYS A 58 6.66 -0.18 -15.69
N ARG A 59 7.13 0.11 -14.47
CA ARG A 59 7.21 -0.85 -13.36
C ARG A 59 6.50 -0.33 -12.14
N CYS A 60 6.28 -1.23 -11.17
CA CYS A 60 5.73 -0.87 -9.88
C CYS A 60 6.87 -0.70 -8.87
N ARG A 61 6.88 0.44 -8.18
CA ARG A 61 7.86 0.72 -7.13
C ARG A 61 7.18 1.45 -5.99
N GLY A 62 7.67 1.18 -4.79
CA GLY A 62 7.21 1.85 -3.58
C GLY A 62 7.27 0.94 -2.37
N THR A 63 6.80 1.48 -1.26
CA THR A 63 6.77 0.80 0.02
C THR A 63 5.36 0.28 0.29
N CYS A 64 5.28 -0.92 0.87
CA CYS A 64 4.03 -1.56 1.28
C CYS A 64 4.10 -1.97 2.74
N GLN A 65 2.95 -2.22 3.36
CA GLN A 65 2.92 -2.57 4.77
C GLN A 65 3.46 -3.97 5.01
N SER A 66 4.16 -4.14 6.13
CA SER A 66 4.53 -5.45 6.64
C SER A 66 4.15 -5.50 8.12
N ILE A 67 3.46 -6.56 8.53
CA ILE A 67 2.93 -6.71 9.87
C ILE A 67 3.43 -8.01 10.47
N SER A 68 3.92 -7.89 11.69
CA SER A 68 4.38 -8.98 12.54
C SER A 68 3.42 -9.11 13.72
N LYS A 69 2.81 -10.27 13.91
CA LYS A 69 1.85 -10.53 14.99
C LYS A 69 2.35 -11.68 15.86
N ILE A 70 2.31 -11.50 17.17
CA ILE A 70 2.49 -12.58 18.13
C ILE A 70 1.14 -13.27 18.30
N LEU A 71 1.12 -14.60 18.19
CA LEU A 71 -0.07 -15.43 18.33
C LEU A 71 -0.07 -16.10 19.71
N SER A 72 -1.25 -16.36 20.26
CA SER A 72 -1.42 -17.08 21.53
C SER A 72 -1.35 -18.61 21.40
N ALA A 73 -1.18 -19.12 20.18
CA ALA A 73 -1.05 -20.54 19.86
C ALA A 73 -0.10 -20.74 18.69
N PHE A 74 0.43 -21.97 18.53
CA PHE A 74 1.30 -22.33 17.40
C PHE A 74 0.70 -21.89 16.05
N PRO A 75 1.45 -21.22 15.15
CA PRO A 75 2.91 -21.03 15.11
C PRO A 75 3.49 -19.91 15.99
N TRP A 76 2.77 -19.40 17.01
CA TRP A 76 3.18 -18.38 18.00
C TRP A 76 3.52 -17.00 17.42
N TYR A 77 3.67 -16.92 16.12
CA TYR A 77 4.02 -15.73 15.38
C TYR A 77 3.55 -15.86 13.92
N GLU A 78 3.06 -14.76 13.36
CA GLU A 78 2.69 -14.64 11.96
C GLU A 78 3.33 -13.37 11.39
N THR A 79 4.03 -13.50 10.26
CA THR A 79 4.47 -12.35 9.46
C THR A 79 3.65 -12.28 8.19
N ILE A 80 3.08 -11.11 7.92
CA ILE A 80 2.43 -10.79 6.66
C ILE A 80 3.24 -9.66 6.02
N CYS A 81 3.97 -9.99 4.96
CA CYS A 81 4.67 -9.00 4.15
C CYS A 81 3.87 -8.70 2.88
N GLU A 82 3.61 -7.42 2.62
CA GLU A 82 3.10 -6.96 1.34
C GLU A 82 4.23 -6.33 0.52
N CYS A 83 4.23 -6.65 -0.78
CA CYS A 83 5.19 -6.17 -1.76
C CYS A 83 4.44 -5.31 -2.79
N CYS A 84 5.10 -4.27 -3.28
CA CYS A 84 4.56 -3.48 -4.38
C CYS A 84 4.65 -4.29 -5.68
N LYS A 85 3.51 -4.72 -6.21
CA LYS A 85 3.43 -5.59 -7.40
C LYS A 85 2.50 -5.00 -8.44
N SER A 86 2.73 -5.39 -9.69
CA SER A 86 1.81 -5.05 -10.76
C SER A 86 0.61 -5.99 -10.74
N THR A 87 -0.59 -5.42 -10.90
CA THR A 87 -1.85 -6.16 -11.01
C THR A 87 -2.19 -6.52 -12.45
N ARG A 88 -1.65 -5.78 -13.43
CA ARG A 88 -1.93 -5.96 -14.85
C ARG A 88 -0.72 -5.56 -15.68
N PHE A 89 -0.47 -6.32 -16.74
CA PHE A 89 0.63 -6.07 -17.66
C PHE A 89 0.11 -5.80 -19.07
N THR A 90 0.88 -5.06 -19.85
CA THR A 90 0.77 -4.97 -21.31
C THR A 90 2.07 -5.48 -21.89
N GLN A 91 1.99 -6.29 -22.94
CA GLN A 91 3.15 -6.81 -23.63
C GLN A 91 3.45 -5.95 -24.86
N GLU A 92 4.72 -5.64 -25.05
CA GLU A 92 5.27 -5.00 -26.25
C GLU A 92 6.36 -5.89 -26.83
N ASP A 93 6.31 -6.13 -28.14
CA ASP A 93 7.28 -6.95 -28.84
C ASP A 93 8.28 -6.03 -29.56
N ILE A 94 9.55 -6.11 -29.17
CA ILE A 94 10.61 -5.28 -29.75
C ILE A 94 11.52 -6.11 -30.65
N SER A 95 11.65 -5.66 -31.89
CA SER A 95 12.56 -6.24 -32.87
C SER A 95 14.00 -5.85 -32.56
N CYS A 96 14.82 -6.86 -32.28
CA CYS A 96 16.25 -6.74 -32.08
C CYS A 96 17.03 -6.93 -33.39
N PRO A 97 18.28 -6.43 -33.46
CA PRO A 97 19.20 -6.74 -34.55
C PRO A 97 19.34 -8.26 -34.75
N GLY A 98 19.33 -8.71 -36.00
CA GLY A 98 19.38 -10.14 -36.33
C GLY A 98 18.02 -10.85 -36.32
N GLY A 99 16.91 -10.11 -36.34
CA GLY A 99 15.56 -10.65 -36.50
C GLY A 99 14.99 -11.34 -35.26
N ARG A 100 15.66 -11.23 -34.11
CA ARG A 100 15.14 -11.71 -32.83
C ARG A 100 14.07 -10.75 -32.32
N VAL A 101 13.04 -11.26 -31.66
CA VAL A 101 12.01 -10.45 -31.01
C VAL A 101 12.14 -10.64 -29.50
N GLN A 102 12.27 -9.54 -28.75
CA GLN A 102 12.25 -9.55 -27.31
C GLN A 102 10.92 -9.00 -26.80
N LYS A 103 10.27 -9.75 -25.91
CA LYS A 103 9.02 -9.35 -25.28
C LYS A 103 9.29 -8.54 -24.03
N ILE A 104 8.61 -7.41 -23.91
CA ILE A 104 8.71 -6.49 -22.78
C ILE A 104 7.34 -6.37 -22.12
N PHE A 105 7.33 -6.31 -20.80
CA PHE A 105 6.10 -6.19 -20.02
C PHE A 105 6.05 -4.85 -19.29
N HIS A 106 5.01 -4.08 -19.57
CA HIS A 106 4.72 -2.80 -18.93
C HIS A 106 3.63 -3.01 -17.89
N ALA A 107 3.91 -2.63 -16.64
CA ALA A 107 2.89 -2.54 -15.62
C ALA A 107 1.82 -1.50 -16.05
N LYS A 108 0.54 -1.83 -15.86
CA LYS A 108 -0.60 -0.92 -16.05
C LYS A 108 -1.08 -0.30 -14.74
N SER A 109 -0.98 -1.06 -13.67
CA SER A 109 -1.46 -0.70 -12.35
C SER A 109 -0.65 -1.43 -11.30
N CYS A 110 -0.50 -0.80 -10.14
CA CYS A 110 0.30 -1.27 -9.02
C CYS A 110 -0.56 -1.38 -7.76
N SER A 111 -0.27 -2.36 -6.92
CA SER A 111 -0.92 -2.50 -5.62
C SER A 111 -0.02 -3.27 -4.66
N CYS A 112 -0.16 -3.00 -3.38
CA CYS A 112 0.41 -3.85 -2.35
C CYS A 112 -0.30 -5.20 -2.32
N GLN A 113 0.46 -6.29 -2.46
CA GLN A 113 -0.03 -7.66 -2.43
C GLN A 113 0.91 -8.52 -1.61
N ARG A 114 0.42 -9.62 -1.04
CA ARG A 114 1.29 -10.56 -0.30
C ARG A 114 2.52 -10.96 -1.12
N CYS A 115 3.68 -10.87 -0.51
CA CYS A 115 4.91 -11.45 -1.04
C CYS A 115 4.74 -12.98 -0.95
N TYR A 116 4.87 -13.68 -2.08
CA TYR A 116 4.89 -15.15 -2.11
C TYR A 116 6.32 -15.53 -2.52
N GLY A 117 7.01 -16.29 -1.66
CA GLY A 117 8.42 -16.69 -1.87
C GLY A 117 9.46 -15.70 -1.36
N ALA A 118 9.48 -15.46 -0.04
CA ALA A 118 10.67 -14.94 0.65
C ALA A 118 11.54 -16.13 1.06
#